data_AF-A0A536KKW2-F1
#
_entry.id   AF-A0A536KKW2-F1
#
_cell.length_a   1.000
_cell.length_b   1.000
_cell.length_c   1.000
_cell.angle_alpha   90.00
_cell.angle_beta   90.00
_cell.angle_gamma   90.00
#
_symmetry.space_group_name_H-M   'P 1'
#
loop_
_entity.id
_entity.type
_entity.pdbx_description
1 polymer ?
#
loop_
_entity_poly.entity_id
_entity_poly.type
_entity_poly.pdbx_seq_one_letter_code
_entity_poly.pdbx_strand_id
1 'polypeptide(L)' 'MTRLIWLIVAAILGLSGYDLLLRDLLGWTGYFVAGIGIGILSAVVGSYAHDALAGRPPPHRGG' A
#
# COMPACT_ATOMS: atom_id res chain seq x y z
N MET A 1 -1.64 -1.88 13.56
CA MET A 1 -1.18 -0.48 13.35
C MET A 1 -0.21 -0.36 12.18
N THR A 2 0.81 -1.21 12.10
CA THR A 2 1.84 -1.19 11.03
C THR A 2 1.30 -1.17 9.60
N ARG A 3 0.26 -1.96 9.30
CA ARG A 3 -0.33 -2.03 7.94
C ARG A 3 -1.01 -0.75 7.50
N LEU A 4 -1.70 -0.07 8.43
CA LEU A 4 -2.33 1.23 8.18
C LEU A 4 -1.27 2.30 7.87
N ILE A 5 -0.16 2.28 8.61
CA ILE A 5 0.97 3.19 8.38
C ILE A 5 1.54 2.98 6.97
N TRP A 6 1.78 1.73 6.57
CA TRP A 6 2.26 1.44 5.22
C TRP A 6 1.28 1.84 4.12
N LEU A 7 -0.02 1.73 4.38
CA LEU A 7 -1.06 2.19 3.46
C LEU A 7 -1.02 3.72 3.31
N ILE A 8 -0.87 4.45 4.42
CA ILE A 8 -0.72 5.92 4.41
C ILE A 8 0.56 6.32 3.67
N VAL A 9 1.68 5.66 3.95
CA VAL A 9 2.96 5.89 3.27
C VAL A 9 2.82 5.64 1.77
N ALA A 10 2.20 4.53 1.36
CA ALA A 10 1.93 4.23 -0.05
C ALA A 10 1.08 5.31 -0.73
N ALA A 11 0.03 5.79 -0.05
CA ALA A 11 -0.82 6.86 -0.55
C ALA A 11 -0.05 8.17 -0.72
N ILE A 12 0.75 8.56 0.27
CA ILE A 12 1.57 9.78 0.21
C ILE A 12 2.60 9.67 -0.92
N LEU A 13 3.32 8.56 -1.04
CA LEU A 13 4.28 8.35 -2.14
C LEU A 13 3.59 8.35 -3.51
N GLY A 14 2.47 7.65 -3.65
CA GLY A 14 1.71 7.63 -4.89
C GLY A 14 1.23 9.02 -5.31
N LEU A 15 0.62 9.78 -4.39
CA LEU A 15 0.16 11.15 -4.66
C LEU A 15 1.32 12.10 -4.96
N SER A 16 2.41 12.01 -4.20
CA SER A 16 3.58 12.88 -4.39
C SER A 16 4.26 12.60 -5.74
N GLY A 17 4.42 11.33 -6.10
CA GLY A 17 4.93 10.92 -7.40
C GLY A 17 4.04 11.38 -8.55
N TYR A 18 2.72 11.27 -8.39
CA TYR A 18 1.75 11.74 -9.39
C TYR A 18 1.75 13.27 -9.54
N ASP A 19 1.82 14.03 -8.45
CA ASP A 19 1.94 15.50 -8.49
C ASP A 19 3.25 15.92 -9.17
N LEU A 20 4.36 15.23 -8.90
CA LEU A 20 5.65 15.43 -9.58
C LEU A 20 5.57 15.23 -11.10
N LEU A 21 4.83 14.20 -11.52
CA LEU A 21 4.54 13.90 -12.92
C LEU A 21 3.70 15.00 -13.57
N LEU A 22 2.63 15.45 -12.90
CA LEU A 22 1.75 16.51 -13.43
C LEU A 22 2.47 17.84 -13.61
N ARG A 23 3.42 18.14 -12.73
CA ARG A 23 4.19 19.39 -12.79
C ARG A 23 5.45 19.28 -13.66
N ASP A 24 5.71 18.11 -14.24
CA ASP A 24 6.93 17.78 -14.99
C ASP A 24 8.22 18.19 -14.25
N LEU A 25 8.18 18.19 -12.91
CA LEU A 25 9.18 18.86 -12.09
C LEU A 25 10.52 18.09 -12.03
N LEU A 26 10.50 16.81 -12.41
CA LEU A 26 11.56 15.85 -12.12
C LEU A 26 11.62 14.68 -13.13
N GLY A 27 10.85 14.77 -14.23
CA GLY A 27 10.80 13.79 -15.32
C GLY A 27 10.62 12.34 -14.84
N TRP A 28 11.62 11.50 -15.14
CA TRP A 28 11.62 10.07 -14.82
C TRP A 28 11.42 9.76 -13.32
N THR A 29 11.87 10.64 -12.43
CA THR A 29 11.78 10.42 -10.97
C THR A 29 10.33 10.36 -10.49
N GLY A 30 9.41 11.09 -11.12
CA GLY A 30 7.99 11.02 -10.78
C GLY A 30 7.40 9.64 -11.00
N TYR A 31 7.75 9.00 -12.12
CA TYR A 31 7.36 7.61 -12.42
C TYR A 31 7.94 6.62 -11.40
N PHE A 32 9.19 6.81 -10.98
CA PHE A 32 9.82 5.96 -9.98
C PHE A 32 9.10 6.04 -8.63
N VAL A 33 8.84 7.26 -8.14
CA VAL A 33 8.17 7.49 -6.85
C VAL A 33 6.72 6.98 -6.88
N ALA A 34 5.99 7.24 -7.96
CA ALA A 34 4.64 6.70 -8.15
C ALA A 34 4.64 5.15 -8.18
N GLY A 35 5.63 4.55 -8.86
CA GLY A 35 5.82 3.11 -8.92
C GLY A 35 6.07 2.47 -7.54
N ILE A 36 6.90 3.09 -6.70
CA ILE A 36 7.11 2.62 -5.31
C ILE A 36 5.79 2.66 -4.54
N GLY A 37 5.02 3.76 -4.64
CA GLY A 37 3.71 3.88 -3.99
C GLY A 37 2.76 2.74 -4.39
N ILE A 38 2.66 2.45 -5.69
CA ILE A 38 1.83 1.36 -6.23
C ILE A 38 2.31 -0.02 -5.73
N GLY A 39 3.62 -0.24 -5.68
CA GLY A 39 4.20 -1.50 -5.19
C GLY A 39 3.85 -1.77 -3.72
N ILE A 40 4.01 -0.75 -2.86
CA ILE A 40 3.67 -0.86 -1.44
C ILE A 40 2.16 -1.07 -1.28
N LEU A 41 1.32 -0.33 -2.03
CA LEU A 41 -0.13 -0.50 -1.98
C LEU A 41 -0.54 -1.93 -2.35
N SER A 42 0.06 -2.49 -3.40
CA SER A 42 -0.20 -3.86 -3.86
C SER A 42 0.15 -4.90 -2.78
N ALA A 43 1.28 -4.73 -2.11
CA ALA A 43 1.69 -5.61 -1.00
C ALA A 43 0.72 -5.54 0.19
N VAL A 44 0.27 -4.33 0.54
CA VAL A 44 -0.69 -4.10 1.62
C VAL A 44 -2.04 -4.74 1.28
N VAL A 45 -2.56 -4.52 0.07
CA VAL A 45 -3.82 -5.13 -0.40
C VAL A 45 -3.72 -6.65 -0.41
N GLY A 46 -2.61 -7.22 -0.91
CA GLY A 46 -2.37 -8.66 -0.89
C GLY A 46 -2.36 -9.24 0.52
N SER A 47 -1.78 -8.52 1.48
CA SER A 47 -1.85 -8.89 2.89
C SER A 47 -3.30 -8.86 3.42
N TYR A 48 -4.13 -7.89 3.02
CA TYR A 48 -5.54 -7.83 3.46
C TYR A 48 -6.37 -8.94 2.84
N ALA A 49 -6.14 -9.23 1.57
CA ALA A 49 -6.77 -10.34 0.88
C ALA A 49 -6.38 -11.67 1.55
N HIS A 50 -5.10 -11.88 1.87
CA HIS A 50 -4.62 -13.08 2.55
C HIS A 50 -5.30 -13.24 3.92
N ASP A 51 -5.41 -12.17 4.73
CA ASP A 51 -6.10 -12.24 6.03
C ASP A 51 -7.60 -12.55 5.88
N ALA A 52 -8.26 -12.00 4.85
CA ALA A 52 -9.67 -12.28 4.58
C ALA A 52 -9.90 -13.73 4.12
N LEU A 53 -8.99 -14.27 3.30
CA LEU A 53 -9.00 -15.64 2.81
C LEU A 53 -8.61 -16.66 3.89
N ALA A 54 -7.70 -16.31 4.79
CA ALA A 54 -7.26 -17.17 5.89
C ALA A 54 -8.39 -17.47 6.88
N GLY A 55 -9.46 -16.67 6.88
CA GLY A 55 -10.61 -16.86 7.74
C GLY A 55 -10.31 -16.56 9.21
N ARG A 56 -11.31 -16.05 9.95
CA ARG A 56 -11.21 -15.95 11.40
C ARG A 56 -11.02 -17.37 11.98
N PRO A 57 -10.05 -17.60 12.87
CA PRO A 57 -10.02 -18.81 13.67
C PRO A 57 -11.37 -18.96 14.39
N PRO A 58 -11.99 -20.16 14.39
CA PRO A 58 -13.24 -20.37 15.09
C PRO A 58 -13.10 -19.97 16.56
N PRO A 59 -14.15 -19.40 17.18
CA PRO A 59 -14.14 -19.10 18.60
C PRO A 59 -13.87 -20.41 19.37
N HIS A 60 -12.70 -20.48 20.03
CA HIS A 60 -12.46 -21.23 21.28
C HIS A 60 -13.31 -22.50 21.42
N ARG A 61 -12.76 -23.64 20.98
CA ARG A 61 -13.17 -24.93 21.54
C ARG A 61 -12.64 -24.95 22.97
N GLY A 62 -13.55 -24.71 23.92
CA GLY A 62 -13.28 -24.79 25.35
C GLY A 62 -12.69 -26.14 25.75
N GLY A 63 -11.90 -26.09 26.80
CA GLY A 63 -11.31 -27.21 27.54
C GLY A 63 -10.61 -26.63 28.76
#